data_AF-A0A4V3ML05-F1
#
_entry.id   AF-A0A4V3ML05-F1
#
_cell.length_a   1.000
_cell.length_b   1.000
_cell.length_c   1.000
_cell.angle_alpha   90.00
_cell.angle_beta   90.00
_cell.angle_gamma   90.00
#
_symmetry.space_group_name_H-M   'P 1'
#
loop_
_entity.id
_entity.type
_entity.pdbx_description
1 polymer ?
#
loop_
_entity_poly.entity_id
_entity_poly.type
_entity_poly.pdbx_seq_one_letter_code
_entity_poly.pdbx_strand_id
1 'polypeptide(L)' 'MSYAINEKVERAARWLVETPISQHPAPEVFAPVMRDHFKLNLDELIAAVREADRLRNEARQ' A
#
# COMPACT_ATOMS: atom_id res chain seq x y z
N MET A 1 15.76 13.97 2.71
CA MET A 1 14.32 14.23 2.85
C MET A 1 13.79 13.30 3.93
N SER A 2 13.41 13.84 5.09
CA SER A 2 12.69 13.05 6.11
C SER A 2 11.25 12.91 5.60
N TYR A 3 10.95 11.79 4.94
CA TYR A 3 9.59 11.45 4.58
C TYR A 3 8.89 11.11 5.88
N ALA A 4 8.19 12.07 6.49
CA ALA A 4 7.08 11.70 7.36
C ALA A 4 6.07 10.98 6.45
N ILE A 5 6.22 9.67 6.32
CA ILE A 5 5.27 8.86 5.57
C ILE A 5 3.94 9.10 6.27
N ASN A 6 2.97 9.61 5.51
CA ASN A 6 1.63 9.87 6.01
C ASN A 6 1.12 8.58 6.67
N GLU A 7 0.60 8.66 7.90
CA GLU A 7 0.14 7.50 8.67
C GLU A 7 -0.81 6.60 7.86
N LYS A 8 -1.64 7.21 6.99
CA LYS A 8 -2.55 6.49 6.09
C LYS A 8 -1.80 5.62 5.08
N VAL A 9 -0.68 6.13 4.55
CA VAL A 9 0.19 5.42 3.60
C VAL A 9 0.87 4.24 4.28
N GLU A 10 1.40 4.43 5.50
CA GLU A 10 2.02 3.32 6.26
C GLU A 10 1.00 2.21 6.56
N ARG A 11 -0.20 2.58 7.00
CA ARG A 11 -1.27 1.62 7.29
C ARG A 11 -1.70 0.85 6.06
N ALA A 12 -1.88 1.54 4.93
CA ALA A 12 -2.21 0.90 3.66
C ALA A 12 -1.08 -0.04 3.18
N ALA A 13 0.18 0.37 3.35
CA ALA A 13 1.34 -0.44 2.99
C ALA A 13 1.43 -1.72 3.84
N ARG A 14 1.23 -1.62 5.16
CA ARG A 14 1.22 -2.81 6.05
C ARG A 14 0.10 -3.79 5.69
N TRP A 15 -1.11 -3.29 5.47
CA TRP A 15 -2.24 -4.12 5.03
C TRP A 15 -1.94 -4.85 3.71
N LEU A 16 -1.25 -4.17 2.79
CA LEU A 16 -0.80 -4.73 1.52
C LEU A 16 0.27 -5.82 1.69
N VAL A 17 1.15 -5.70 2.68
CA VAL A 17 2.17 -6.71 2.99
C VAL A 17 1.52 -7.96 3.59
N GLU A 18 0.55 -7.77 4.48
CA GLU A 18 -0.18 -8.85 5.15
C GLU A 18 -1.06 -9.65 4.18
N THR A 19 -1.57 -9.00 3.12
CA THR A 19 -2.42 -9.64 2.13
C THR A 19 -1.56 -10.31 1.04
N PRO A 20 -1.71 -11.63 0.80
CA PRO A 20 -1.02 -12.31 -0.29
C PRO A 20 -1.41 -11.71 -1.65
N ILE A 21 -0.44 -11.47 -2.53
CA ILE A 21 -0.67 -10.91 -3.89
C ILE A 21 -1.66 -11.77 -4.68
N SER A 22 -1.65 -13.09 -4.49
CA SER A 22 -2.58 -14.03 -5.15
C SER A 22 -4.05 -13.83 -4.73
N GLN A 23 -4.31 -13.14 -3.62
CA GLN A 23 -5.64 -12.82 -3.12
C GLN A 23 -6.07 -11.39 -3.47
N HIS A 24 -5.21 -10.61 -4.14
CA HIS A 24 -5.59 -9.25 -4.53
C HIS A 24 -6.61 -9.29 -5.67
N PRO A 25 -7.70 -8.51 -5.56
CA PRO A 25 -8.60 -8.27 -6.68
C PRO A 25 -7.85 -7.62 -7.85
N ALA A 26 -8.47 -7.65 -9.03
CA ALA A 26 -7.96 -6.93 -10.18
C ALA A 26 -7.71 -5.44 -9.84
N PRO A 27 -6.66 -4.80 -10.38
CA PRO A 27 -6.27 -3.43 -10.01
C PRO A 27 -7.39 -2.40 -10.12
N GLU A 28 -8.31 -2.58 -11.07
CA GLU A 28 -9.45 -1.69 -11.33
C GLU A 28 -10.47 -1.71 -10.18
N VAL A 29 -10.57 -2.83 -9.45
CA VAL A 29 -11.43 -2.99 -8.27
C VAL A 29 -10.67 -2.61 -7.02
N PHE A 30 -9.41 -3.04 -6.95
CA PHE A 30 -8.55 -2.87 -5.79
C PHE A 30 -8.23 -1.39 -5.51
N ALA A 31 -7.83 -0.63 -6.54
CA ALA A 31 -7.43 0.77 -6.39
C ALA A 31 -8.52 1.69 -5.81
N PRO A 32 -9.78 1.69 -6.30
CA PRO A 32 -10.82 2.53 -5.72
C PRO A 32 -11.19 2.11 -4.28
N VAL A 33 -11.21 0.81 -3.97
CA VAL A 33 -11.51 0.30 -2.62
C VAL A 33 -10.44 0.74 -1.62
N MET A 34 -9.16 0.61 -1.97
CA MET A 34 -8.05 1.06 -1.11
C MET A 34 -8.11 2.57 -0.86
N ARG A 35 -8.36 3.34 -1.91
CA ARG A 35 -8.48 4.80 -1.81
C ARG A 35 -9.64 5.21 -0.92
N ASP A 36 -10.78 4.54 -1.03
CA ASP A 36 -11.93 4.84 -0.17
C ASP A 36 -11.73 4.39 1.28
N HIS A 37 -11.17 3.20 1.51
CA HIS A 37 -10.97 2.64 2.85
C HIS A 37 -9.94 3.43 3.66
N PHE A 38 -8.79 3.74 3.06
CA PHE A 38 -7.70 4.46 3.73
C PHE A 38 -7.75 5.98 3.50
N LYS A 39 -8.76 6.46 2.75
CA LYS A 39 -8.93 7.88 2.37
C LYS A 39 -7.65 8.45 1.73
N LEU A 40 -7.14 7.71 0.73
CA LEU A 40 -5.94 8.03 -0.03
C LEU A 40 -6.28 8.74 -1.34
N ASN A 41 -5.46 9.71 -1.71
CA ASN A 41 -5.39 10.18 -3.09
C ASN A 41 -4.57 9.19 -3.97
N LEU A 42 -4.42 9.50 -5.26
CA LEU A 42 -3.70 8.61 -6.18
C LEU A 42 -2.21 8.49 -5.84
N ASP A 43 -1.56 9.61 -5.49
CA ASP A 43 -0.12 9.63 -5.16
C ASP A 43 0.16 8.86 -3.87
N GLU A 44 -0.73 8.97 -2.87
CA GLU A 44 -0.67 8.23 -1.61
C GLU A 44 -0.88 6.73 -1.82
N LEU A 45 -1.76 6.33 -2.73
CA LEU A 45 -1.91 4.92 -3.11
C LEU A 45 -0.63 4.38 -3.75
N ILE A 46 -0.03 5.14 -4.69
CA ILE A 46 1.23 4.75 -5.33
C ILE A 46 2.36 4.64 -4.29
N ALA A 47 2.42 5.59 -3.35
CA ALA A 47 3.38 5.55 -2.25
C ALA A 47 3.18 4.30 -1.36
N ALA A 48 1.93 3.96 -1.04
CA ALA A 48 1.61 2.79 -0.21
C ALA A 48 2.01 1.46 -0.90
N VAL A 49 1.79 1.35 -2.21
CA VAL A 49 2.20 0.18 -2.99
C VAL A 49 3.73 0.05 -3.02
N ARG A 50 4.46 1.15 -3.30
CA ARG A 50 5.92 1.16 -3.29
C ARG A 50 6.49 0.78 -1.93
N GLU A 51 5.89 1.29 -0.87
CA GLU A 51 6.29 0.98 0.49
C GLU A 51 6.00 -0.48 0.87
N ALA A 52 4.87 -1.03 0.44
CA ALA A 52 4.57 -2.45 0.62
C ALA A 52 5.59 -3.34 -0.08
N ASP A 53 6.01 -2.98 -1.30
CA ASP A 53 7.03 -3.73 -2.03
C ASP A 53 8.41 -3.62 -1.38
N ARG A 54 8.78 -2.45 -0.82
CA ARG A 54 9.99 -2.30 0.00
C ARG A 54 9.96 -3.25 1.20
N LEU A 55 8.88 -3.24 1.97
CA LEU A 55 8.72 -4.09 3.16
C LEU A 55 8.76 -5.59 2.83
N ARG A 56 8.16 -6.01 1.70
CA ARG A 56 8.22 -7.40 1.22
C ARG A 56 9.64 -7.84 0.87
N ASN A 57 10.45 -6.94 0.31
CA ASN A 57 11.84 -7.22 -0.04
C ASN A 57 12.72 -7.31 1.21
N GLU A 58 12.49 -6.46 2.22
CA GLU A 58 13.19 -6.52 3.50
C GLU A 58 12.91 -7.81 4.26
N ALA A 59 11.67 -8.31 4.24
CA ALA A 59 11.31 -9.57 4.89
C ALA A 59 11.90 -10.82 4.23
N ARG A 60 12.50 -10.71 3.03
CA ARG A 60 13.12 -11.81 2.29
C ARG A 60 14.64 -11.89 2.49
N GLN A 61 15.25 -10.85 3.06
CA GLN A 61 16.68 -10.78 3.36
C GLN A 61 16.97 -11.27 4.77
#